data_AF-A0A7C4W3W3-F1
#
_entry.id   AF-A0A7C4W3W3-F1
#
_cell.length_a   1.000
_cell.length_b   1.000
_cell.length_c   1.000
_cell.angle_alpha   90.00
_cell.angle_beta   90.00
_cell.angle_gamma   90.00
#
_symmetry.space_group_name_H-M   'P 1'
#
loop_
_entity.id
_entity.type
_entity.pdbx_description
1 polymer ?
#
loop_
_entity_poly.entity_id
_entity_poly.type
_entity_poly.pdbx_seq_one_letter_code
_entity_poly.pdbx_strand_id
1 'polypeptide(L)'
;MGTLLFAQSVIPILQIYQLKEGETVEATGVVLVAPGALMNKTTWIQDGTAGIMIYGNLPELKIGDAIRVSGKTKIYYGILEILPDKVEIIGKAEVKPVDLNKLFAEEAKKGTLTKQKIGELFNSLLSQLVTVTGQIVDIQGYQFTVKTDYFEILIYLRKEANISTKNLKKGQTISVTGIMYLYKDVFEILPRFQDDIK
;
A
#
# COMPACT_ATOMS: atom_id res chain seq x y z
N MET A 1 -2.45 -41.50 16.30
CA MET A 1 -1.38 -40.62 15.78
C MET A 1 -1.73 -39.19 16.12
N GLY A 2 -0.92 -38.54 16.95
CA GLY A 2 -1.12 -37.13 17.31
C GLY A 2 -0.76 -36.23 16.13
N THR A 3 -1.69 -35.35 15.75
CA THR A 3 -1.44 -34.27 14.79
C THR A 3 -0.47 -33.30 15.45
N LEU A 4 0.75 -33.18 14.91
CA LEU A 4 1.65 -32.09 15.26
C LEU A 4 0.98 -30.78 14.85
N LEU A 5 0.44 -30.04 15.81
CA LEU A 5 0.19 -28.61 15.64
C LEU A 5 1.56 -27.95 15.58
N PHE A 6 2.03 -27.63 14.38
CA PHE A 6 3.05 -26.60 14.24
C PHE A 6 2.43 -25.30 14.76
N ALA A 7 2.93 -24.78 15.87
CA ALA A 7 2.71 -23.39 16.22
C ALA A 7 3.22 -22.57 15.03
N GLN A 8 2.31 -21.98 14.26
CA GLN A 8 2.67 -21.29 13.04
C GLN A 8 3.42 -20.03 13.43
N SER A 9 4.72 -19.94 13.10
CA SER A 9 5.54 -18.79 13.46
C SER A 9 5.09 -17.56 12.69
N VAL A 10 4.95 -16.42 13.37
CA VAL A 10 4.80 -15.11 12.74
C VAL A 10 5.96 -14.90 11.77
N ILE A 11 5.67 -14.63 10.49
CA ILE A 11 6.68 -14.35 9.46
C ILE A 11 6.62 -12.88 9.00
N PRO A 12 7.75 -12.30 8.54
CA PRO A 12 7.76 -11.00 7.90
C PRO A 12 6.86 -10.97 6.66
N ILE A 13 6.20 -9.82 6.43
CA ILE A 13 5.26 -9.67 5.32
C ILE A 13 5.94 -9.93 3.98
N LEU A 14 7.20 -9.52 3.81
CA LEU A 14 7.95 -9.77 2.57
C LEU A 14 8.09 -11.28 2.26
N GLN A 15 8.17 -12.14 3.28
CA GLN A 15 8.28 -13.59 3.06
C GLN A 15 6.96 -14.20 2.56
N ILE A 16 5.82 -13.57 2.87
CA ILE A 16 4.50 -14.02 2.39
C ILE A 16 4.43 -13.98 0.85
N TYR A 17 5.12 -13.02 0.22
CA TYR A 17 5.21 -12.91 -1.24
C TYR A 17 5.96 -14.07 -1.93
N GLN A 18 6.61 -14.94 -1.16
CA GLN A 18 7.26 -16.15 -1.68
C GLN A 18 6.38 -17.40 -1.53
N LEU A 19 5.21 -17.28 -0.88
CA LEU A 19 4.30 -18.39 -0.63
C LEU A 19 3.35 -18.60 -1.80
N LYS A 20 2.84 -19.83 -1.90
CA LYS A 20 1.79 -20.17 -2.87
C LYS A 20 0.43 -19.68 -2.38
N GLU A 21 -0.51 -19.52 -3.30
CA GLU A 21 -1.92 -19.30 -2.97
C GLU A 21 -2.47 -20.44 -2.11
N GLY A 22 -3.29 -20.10 -1.11
CA GLY A 22 -3.96 -21.05 -0.21
C GLY A 22 -3.15 -21.46 1.02
N GLU A 23 -1.89 -21.04 1.10
CA GLU A 23 -1.04 -21.30 2.27
C GLU A 23 -1.50 -20.50 3.47
N THR A 24 -1.50 -21.14 4.64
CA THR A 24 -1.83 -20.46 5.89
C THR A 24 -0.64 -19.62 6.32
N VAL A 25 -0.89 -18.42 6.81
CA VAL A 25 0.13 -17.48 7.30
C VAL A 25 -0.29 -16.86 8.62
N GLU A 26 0.71 -16.46 9.41
CA GLU A 26 0.52 -15.55 10.52
C GLU A 26 1.53 -14.40 10.36
N ALA A 27 1.06 -13.16 10.47
CA ALA A 27 1.88 -11.97 10.29
C ALA A 27 1.49 -10.89 11.28
N THR A 28 2.42 -9.98 11.57
CA THR A 28 2.16 -8.76 12.31
C THR A 28 2.43 -7.55 11.44
N GLY A 29 1.60 -6.53 11.54
CA GLY A 29 1.79 -5.28 10.82
C GLY A 29 0.93 -4.15 11.37
N VAL A 30 1.19 -2.95 10.91
CA VAL A 30 0.47 -1.75 11.32
C VAL A 30 -0.55 -1.39 10.26
N VAL A 31 -1.80 -1.19 10.67
CA VAL A 31 -2.91 -0.79 9.82
C VAL A 31 -2.65 0.59 9.21
N LEU A 32 -2.62 0.65 7.89
CA LEU A 32 -2.37 1.86 7.12
C LEU A 32 -3.65 2.62 6.78
N VAL A 33 -4.78 1.90 6.68
CA VAL A 33 -6.08 2.38 6.19
C VAL A 33 -7.19 1.71 7.00
N ALA A 34 -8.18 2.47 7.47
CA ALA A 34 -9.35 1.86 8.11
C ALA A 34 -10.09 0.92 7.14
N PRO A 35 -10.62 -0.24 7.60
CA PRO A 35 -11.34 -1.18 6.74
C PRO A 35 -12.45 -0.49 5.96
N GLY A 36 -12.47 -0.68 4.63
CA GLY A 36 -13.51 -0.09 3.77
C GLY A 36 -13.23 1.34 3.29
N ALA A 37 -12.23 2.04 3.82
CA ALA A 37 -12.01 3.45 3.50
C ALA A 37 -11.45 3.70 2.08
N LEU A 38 -10.80 2.68 1.47
CA LEU A 38 -10.36 2.75 0.08
C LEU A 38 -11.10 1.76 -0.82
N MET A 39 -11.36 0.54 -0.34
CA MET A 39 -12.12 -0.47 -1.08
C MET A 39 -12.93 -1.31 -0.08
N ASN A 40 -14.09 -1.79 -0.50
CA ASN A 40 -14.98 -2.54 0.37
C ASN A 40 -14.29 -3.78 0.97
N LYS A 41 -14.42 -3.98 2.28
CA LYS A 41 -13.86 -5.12 3.03
C LYS A 41 -12.33 -5.28 2.95
N THR A 42 -11.60 -4.25 2.55
CA THR A 42 -10.13 -4.28 2.54
C THR A 42 -9.52 -3.37 3.59
N THR A 43 -8.34 -3.76 4.06
CA THR A 43 -7.36 -2.89 4.71
C THR A 43 -5.96 -3.24 4.21
N TRP A 44 -4.97 -2.46 4.60
CA TRP A 44 -3.55 -2.73 4.34
C TRP A 44 -2.80 -2.68 5.65
N ILE A 45 -1.88 -3.62 5.83
CA ILE A 45 -0.91 -3.58 6.91
C ILE A 45 0.50 -3.52 6.36
N GLN A 46 1.41 -2.95 7.14
CA GLN A 46 2.82 -2.91 6.81
C GLN A 46 3.68 -3.19 8.03
N ASP A 47 4.75 -3.96 7.83
CA ASP A 47 5.82 -4.18 8.79
C ASP A 47 7.10 -3.48 8.31
N GLY A 48 8.24 -3.79 8.94
CA GLY A 48 9.54 -3.24 8.53
C GLY A 48 10.06 -3.75 7.18
N THR A 49 9.34 -4.67 6.50
CA THR A 49 9.82 -5.39 5.32
C THR A 49 8.95 -5.17 4.08
N ALA A 50 7.63 -5.14 4.21
CA ALA A 50 6.69 -4.92 3.11
C ALA A 50 5.29 -4.54 3.62
N GLY A 51 4.43 -4.10 2.70
CA GLY A 51 3.00 -3.95 2.93
C GLY A 51 2.24 -5.14 2.33
N ILE A 52 1.03 -5.42 2.81
CA ILE A 52 0.12 -6.42 2.21
C ILE A 52 -1.34 -6.02 2.42
N MET A 53 -2.16 -6.33 1.43
CA MET A 53 -3.62 -6.18 1.51
C MET A 53 -4.22 -7.31 2.36
N ILE A 54 -5.22 -6.97 3.17
CA ILE A 54 -6.08 -7.94 3.85
C ILE A 54 -7.51 -7.74 3.33
N TYR A 55 -8.14 -8.81 2.88
CA TYR A 55 -9.51 -8.79 2.36
C TYR A 55 -10.39 -9.80 3.10
N GLY A 56 -11.49 -9.35 3.70
CA GLY A 56 -12.43 -10.25 4.36
C GLY A 56 -13.33 -9.61 5.40
N ASN A 57 -13.79 -10.42 6.35
CA ASN A 57 -14.56 -9.93 7.49
C ASN A 57 -13.59 -9.36 8.55
N LEU A 58 -13.43 -8.05 8.55
CA LEU A 58 -12.49 -7.35 9.41
C LEU A 58 -13.24 -6.75 10.63
N PRO A 59 -12.65 -6.79 11.84
CA PRO A 59 -13.16 -6.02 12.96
C PRO A 59 -12.99 -4.52 12.70
N GLU A 60 -13.51 -3.68 13.60
CA GLU A 60 -13.17 -2.25 13.57
C GLU A 60 -11.66 -2.10 13.81
N LEU A 61 -10.95 -1.55 12.83
CA LEU A 61 -9.52 -1.25 12.90
C LEU A 61 -9.30 0.22 12.53
N LYS A 62 -8.31 0.83 13.18
CA LYS A 62 -7.94 2.24 12.99
C LYS A 62 -6.52 2.30 12.47
N ILE A 63 -6.23 3.37 11.72
CA ILE A 63 -4.85 3.67 11.31
C ILE A 63 -3.94 3.68 12.55
N GLY A 64 -2.80 3.03 12.43
CA GLY A 64 -1.83 2.87 13.51
C GLY A 64 -2.12 1.74 14.50
N ASP A 65 -3.21 0.98 14.36
CA ASP A 65 -3.35 -0.29 15.08
C ASP A 65 -2.25 -1.25 14.62
N ALA A 66 -1.44 -1.73 15.56
CA ALA A 66 -0.58 -2.87 15.34
C ALA A 66 -1.43 -4.12 15.55
N ILE A 67 -1.52 -4.97 14.51
CA ILE A 67 -2.33 -6.17 14.53
C ILE A 67 -1.48 -7.41 14.29
N ARG A 68 -1.97 -8.55 14.80
CA ARG A 68 -1.60 -9.89 14.37
C ARG A 68 -2.75 -10.43 13.53
N VAL A 69 -2.45 -10.92 12.33
CA VAL A 69 -3.42 -11.55 11.43
C VAL A 69 -2.98 -12.97 11.14
N SER A 70 -3.91 -13.92 11.28
CA SER A 70 -3.75 -15.28 10.76
C SER A 70 -4.81 -15.55 9.70
N GLY A 71 -4.44 -16.24 8.63
CA GLY A 71 -5.34 -16.47 7.51
C GLY A 71 -4.67 -17.22 6.37
N LYS A 72 -5.26 -17.13 5.18
CA LYS A 72 -4.73 -17.78 3.97
C LYS A 72 -4.32 -16.76 2.92
N THR A 73 -3.24 -17.04 2.20
CA THR A 73 -2.87 -16.28 1.00
C THR A 73 -3.91 -16.48 -0.10
N LYS A 74 -4.23 -15.41 -0.81
CA LYS A 74 -5.07 -15.42 -2.00
C LYS A 74 -4.47 -14.53 -3.07
N ILE A 75 -4.57 -14.93 -4.33
CA ILE A 75 -4.27 -14.05 -5.47
C ILE A 75 -5.60 -13.65 -6.10
N TYR A 76 -5.87 -12.35 -6.15
CA TYR A 76 -7.05 -11.78 -6.80
C TYR A 76 -6.62 -10.69 -7.78
N TYR A 77 -6.91 -10.89 -9.07
CA TYR A 77 -6.44 -10.03 -10.17
C TYR A 77 -4.93 -9.71 -10.11
N GLY A 78 -4.11 -10.70 -9.75
CA GLY A 78 -2.65 -10.55 -9.68
C GLY A 78 -2.13 -9.89 -8.40
N ILE A 79 -3.01 -9.55 -7.46
CA ILE A 79 -2.66 -8.96 -6.17
C ILE A 79 -2.69 -10.07 -5.11
N LEU A 80 -1.58 -10.23 -4.40
CA LEU A 80 -1.51 -11.10 -3.24
C LEU A 80 -2.16 -10.41 -2.03
N GLU A 81 -3.08 -11.12 -1.40
CA GLU A 81 -3.81 -10.67 -0.22
C GLU A 81 -3.85 -11.78 0.85
N ILE A 82 -4.14 -11.39 2.09
CA ILE A 82 -4.48 -12.34 3.17
C ILE A 82 -6.00 -12.34 3.35
N LEU A 83 -6.61 -13.52 3.29
CA LEU A 83 -7.97 -13.77 3.73
C LEU A 83 -7.93 -14.11 5.23
N PRO A 84 -8.36 -13.21 6.13
CA PRO A 84 -8.15 -13.38 7.56
C PRO A 84 -9.14 -14.40 8.14
N ASP A 85 -8.62 -15.35 8.92
CA ASP A 85 -9.40 -16.19 9.83
C ASP A 85 -9.51 -15.53 11.22
N LYS A 86 -8.44 -14.85 11.64
CA LYS A 86 -8.36 -14.14 12.93
C LYS A 86 -7.56 -12.85 12.78
N VAL A 87 -8.04 -11.80 13.43
CA VAL A 87 -7.34 -10.53 13.59
C VAL A 87 -7.35 -10.13 15.05
N GLU A 88 -6.18 -9.87 15.61
CA GLU A 88 -5.99 -9.40 16.98
C GLU A 88 -5.27 -8.05 16.98
N ILE A 89 -5.84 -7.04 17.66
CA ILE A 89 -5.09 -5.81 17.93
C ILE A 89 -4.11 -6.10 19.07
N ILE A 90 -2.83 -5.90 18.80
CA ILE A 90 -1.74 -6.18 19.74
C ILE A 90 -1.02 -4.91 20.22
N GLY A 91 -1.41 -3.74 19.71
CA GLY A 91 -0.88 -2.46 20.17
C GLY A 91 -1.12 -1.31 19.19
N LYS A 92 -0.25 -0.30 19.28
CA LYS A 92 -0.21 0.86 18.39
C LYS A 92 1.20 1.09 17.90
N ALA A 93 1.34 1.52 16.65
CA ALA A 93 2.60 1.95 16.07
C ALA A 93 2.36 2.98 14.96
N GLU A 94 3.40 3.74 14.64
CA GLU A 94 3.40 4.68 13.52
C GLU A 94 4.17 4.08 12.34
N VAL A 95 3.64 4.26 11.13
CA VAL A 95 4.36 3.95 9.89
C VAL A 95 4.72 5.26 9.21
N LYS A 96 6.02 5.46 8.97
CA LYS A 96 6.51 6.56 8.15
C LYS A 96 6.39 6.16 6.68
N PRO A 97 5.79 7.00 5.82
CA PRO A 97 5.71 6.71 4.39
C PRO A 97 7.10 6.64 3.78
N VAL A 98 7.27 5.78 2.77
CA VAL A 98 8.46 5.80 1.92
C VAL A 98 8.43 7.05 1.04
N ASP A 99 9.41 7.92 1.20
CA ASP A 99 9.57 9.11 0.37
C ASP A 99 10.12 8.71 -1.01
N LEU A 100 9.24 8.78 -2.02
CA LEU A 100 9.60 8.41 -3.39
C LEU A 100 10.61 9.40 -3.99
N ASN A 101 10.48 10.69 -3.74
CA ASN A 101 11.43 11.68 -4.28
C ASN A 101 12.85 11.37 -3.78
N LYS A 102 13.00 11.09 -2.49
CA LYS A 102 14.28 10.71 -1.90
C LYS A 102 14.79 9.37 -2.45
N LEU A 103 13.95 8.35 -2.48
CA LEU A 103 14.32 7.02 -2.97
C LEU A 103 14.87 7.09 -4.41
N PHE A 104 14.15 7.78 -5.29
CA PHE A 104 14.51 7.88 -6.70
C PHE A 104 15.69 8.83 -6.93
N ALA A 105 15.86 9.87 -6.12
CA ALA A 105 17.07 10.70 -6.14
C ALA A 105 18.33 9.89 -5.78
N GLU A 106 18.26 9.05 -4.77
CA GLU A 106 19.38 8.18 -4.38
C GLU A 106 19.68 7.11 -5.44
N GLU A 107 18.65 6.56 -6.11
CA GLU A 107 18.87 5.64 -7.21
C GLU A 107 19.45 6.34 -8.45
N ALA A 108 18.99 7.55 -8.77
CA ALA A 108 19.53 8.35 -9.87
C ALA A 108 21.02 8.65 -9.70
N LYS A 109 21.49 8.94 -8.47
CA LYS A 109 22.90 9.17 -8.16
C LYS A 109 23.80 7.96 -8.47
N LYS A 110 23.25 6.74 -8.45
CA LYS A 110 23.99 5.51 -8.81
C LYS A 110 24.12 5.34 -10.33
N GLY A 111 23.43 6.16 -11.12
CA GLY A 111 23.43 6.08 -12.59
C GLY A 111 22.63 4.90 -13.15
N THR A 112 21.80 4.23 -12.33
CA THR A 112 21.05 3.01 -12.68
C THR A 112 19.58 3.25 -12.98
N LEU A 113 19.12 4.51 -12.97
CA LEU A 113 17.71 4.83 -13.08
C LEU A 113 17.20 4.74 -14.53
N THR A 114 16.74 3.55 -14.89
CA THR A 114 16.06 3.25 -16.16
C THR A 114 14.55 3.11 -15.96
N LYS A 115 13.75 3.12 -17.04
CA LYS A 115 12.31 2.82 -16.96
C LYS A 115 12.02 1.46 -16.30
N GLN A 116 12.81 0.45 -16.62
CA GLN A 116 12.71 -0.86 -16.00
C GLN A 116 12.97 -0.76 -14.49
N LYS A 117 14.03 -0.06 -14.09
CA LYS A 117 14.38 0.11 -12.68
C LYS A 117 13.29 0.85 -11.90
N ILE A 118 12.65 1.84 -12.52
CA ILE A 118 11.50 2.55 -11.93
C ILE A 118 10.36 1.56 -11.66
N GLY A 119 10.00 0.71 -12.64
CA GLY A 119 8.98 -0.32 -12.46
C GLY A 119 9.32 -1.35 -11.39
N GLU A 120 10.58 -1.79 -11.30
CA GLU A 120 11.05 -2.69 -10.24
C GLU A 120 10.91 -2.08 -8.85
N LEU A 121 11.28 -0.80 -8.68
CA LEU A 121 11.14 -0.07 -7.42
C LEU A 121 9.68 0.16 -7.05
N PHE A 122 8.82 0.45 -8.03
CA PHE A 122 7.39 0.57 -7.77
C PHE A 122 6.77 -0.77 -7.35
N ASN A 123 7.15 -1.87 -8.00
CA ASN A 123 6.71 -3.21 -7.63
C ASN A 123 7.13 -3.58 -6.20
N SER A 124 8.35 -3.24 -5.78
CA SER A 124 8.81 -3.54 -4.42
C SER A 124 8.09 -2.72 -3.33
N LEU A 125 7.40 -1.65 -3.71
CA LEU A 125 6.66 -0.77 -2.80
C LEU A 125 5.16 -1.05 -2.78
N LEU A 126 4.64 -1.99 -3.57
CA LEU A 126 3.22 -2.31 -3.59
C LEU A 126 2.68 -2.60 -2.18
N SER A 127 1.46 -2.13 -1.92
CA SER A 127 0.77 -2.18 -0.62
C SER A 127 1.43 -1.39 0.52
N GLN A 128 2.55 -0.70 0.28
CA GLN A 128 3.17 0.15 1.29
C GLN A 128 2.59 1.57 1.29
N LEU A 129 2.74 2.25 2.43
CA LEU A 129 2.49 3.67 2.53
C LEU A 129 3.66 4.43 1.89
N VAL A 130 3.37 5.27 0.90
CA VAL A 130 4.35 6.07 0.18
C VAL A 130 3.95 7.54 0.19
N THR A 131 4.92 8.43 -0.02
CA THR A 131 4.68 9.85 -0.24
C THR A 131 5.46 10.34 -1.46
N VAL A 132 4.84 11.21 -2.25
CA VAL A 132 5.43 11.84 -3.43
C VAL A 132 5.12 13.33 -3.43
N THR A 133 6.10 14.15 -3.80
CA THR A 133 5.94 15.58 -4.02
C THR A 133 6.28 15.90 -5.47
N GLY A 134 5.40 16.61 -6.17
CA GLY A 134 5.58 16.90 -7.58
C GLY A 134 4.51 17.81 -8.14
N GLN A 135 4.59 18.08 -9.44
CA GLN A 135 3.66 18.98 -10.13
C GLN A 135 2.49 18.21 -10.70
N ILE A 136 1.26 18.72 -10.54
CA ILE A 136 0.08 18.19 -11.23
C ILE A 136 0.18 18.53 -12.71
N VAL A 137 0.24 17.51 -13.57
CA VAL A 137 0.33 17.69 -15.03
C VAL A 137 -0.97 17.40 -15.77
N ASP A 138 -1.88 16.68 -15.12
CA ASP A 138 -3.18 16.31 -15.67
C ASP A 138 -4.21 16.06 -14.55
N ILE A 139 -5.47 16.38 -14.79
CA ILE A 139 -6.60 16.15 -13.88
C ILE A 139 -7.79 15.64 -14.69
N GLN A 140 -8.33 14.48 -14.35
CA GLN A 140 -9.48 13.87 -15.02
C GLN A 140 -10.42 13.23 -13.99
N GLY A 141 -11.53 13.89 -13.67
CA GLY A 141 -12.53 13.34 -12.75
C GLY A 141 -11.95 13.01 -11.36
N TYR A 142 -11.85 11.72 -11.05
CA TYR A 142 -11.34 11.18 -9.77
C TYR A 142 -9.86 10.77 -9.83
N GLN A 143 -9.10 11.26 -10.80
CA GLN A 143 -7.67 10.99 -10.89
C GLN A 143 -6.90 12.21 -11.37
N PHE A 144 -5.62 12.27 -11.01
CA PHE A 144 -4.68 13.26 -11.51
C PHE A 144 -3.28 12.68 -11.56
N THR A 145 -2.43 13.22 -12.43
CA THR A 145 -1.04 12.74 -12.59
C THR A 145 -0.08 13.71 -11.91
N VAL A 146 0.79 13.17 -11.06
CA VAL A 146 1.89 13.90 -10.44
C VAL A 146 3.19 13.59 -11.17
N LYS A 147 3.88 14.63 -11.60
CA LYS A 147 5.20 14.57 -12.23
C LYS A 147 6.29 15.00 -11.27
N THR A 148 7.34 14.19 -11.20
CA THR A 148 8.60 14.51 -10.52
C THR A 148 9.72 14.65 -11.56
N ASP A 149 10.95 14.90 -11.09
CA ASP A 149 12.14 14.88 -11.95
C ASP A 149 12.47 13.49 -12.50
N TYR A 150 11.93 12.42 -11.89
CA TYR A 150 12.33 11.04 -12.14
C TYR A 150 11.25 10.20 -12.84
N PHE A 151 9.98 10.48 -12.53
CA PHE A 151 8.85 9.67 -12.98
C PHE A 151 7.54 10.49 -12.95
N GLU A 152 6.53 9.97 -13.63
CA GLU A 152 5.14 10.40 -13.52
C GLU A 152 4.34 9.25 -12.87
N ILE A 153 3.41 9.57 -11.97
CA ILE A 153 2.57 8.58 -11.28
C ILE A 153 1.12 9.05 -11.21
N LEU A 154 0.20 8.10 -11.41
CA LEU A 154 -1.23 8.35 -11.30
C LEU A 154 -1.63 8.39 -9.83
N ILE A 155 -2.38 9.40 -9.44
CA ILE A 155 -3.07 9.46 -8.15
C ILE A 155 -4.54 9.18 -8.42
N TYR A 156 -5.03 8.06 -7.89
CA TYR A 156 -6.42 7.64 -8.07
C TYR A 156 -7.21 7.83 -6.78
N LEU A 157 -8.29 8.60 -6.85
CA LEU A 157 -9.14 8.95 -5.72
C LEU A 157 -10.28 7.95 -5.64
N ARG A 158 -10.18 7.01 -4.69
CA ARG A 158 -11.26 6.08 -4.40
C ARG A 158 -12.49 6.85 -3.92
N LYS A 159 -13.67 6.44 -4.41
CA LYS A 159 -14.93 7.08 -4.04
C LYS A 159 -15.17 7.01 -2.53
N GLU A 160 -14.78 5.90 -1.93
CA GLU A 160 -14.86 5.59 -0.51
C GLU A 160 -14.06 6.59 0.35
N ALA A 161 -12.94 7.10 -0.16
CA ALA A 161 -12.10 8.07 0.53
C ALA A 161 -12.71 9.49 0.56
N ASN A 162 -13.72 9.75 -0.28
CA ASN A 162 -14.46 11.00 -0.35
C ASN A 162 -13.55 12.26 -0.50
N ILE A 163 -12.50 12.14 -1.32
CA ILE A 163 -11.54 13.22 -1.55
C ILE A 163 -12.05 14.17 -2.63
N SER A 164 -11.97 15.47 -2.35
CA SER A 164 -12.39 16.53 -3.27
C SER A 164 -11.24 16.97 -4.18
N THR A 165 -11.52 17.11 -5.47
CA THR A 165 -10.58 17.66 -6.47
C THR A 165 -10.76 19.16 -6.71
N LYS A 166 -11.74 19.81 -6.06
CA LYS A 166 -12.14 21.19 -6.35
C LYS A 166 -11.01 22.22 -6.27
N ASN A 167 -10.03 21.97 -5.41
CA ASN A 167 -8.91 22.88 -5.18
C ASN A 167 -7.65 22.52 -5.97
N LEU A 168 -7.65 21.38 -6.68
CA LEU A 168 -6.50 20.94 -7.46
C LEU A 168 -6.43 21.70 -8.79
N LYS A 169 -5.22 22.13 -9.15
CA LYS A 169 -4.98 22.84 -10.41
C LYS A 169 -3.76 22.28 -11.12
N LYS A 170 -3.86 22.12 -12.44
CA LYS A 170 -2.68 21.81 -13.27
C LYS A 170 -1.61 22.88 -13.06
N GLY A 171 -0.37 22.44 -12.91
CA GLY A 171 0.79 23.28 -12.61
C GLY A 171 1.08 23.47 -11.12
N GLN A 172 0.15 23.09 -10.23
CA GLN A 172 0.36 23.15 -8.78
C GLN A 172 1.37 22.07 -8.34
N THR A 173 2.32 22.44 -7.49
CA THR A 173 3.15 21.47 -6.76
C THR A 173 2.40 21.03 -5.51
N ILE A 174 2.26 19.73 -5.31
CA ILE A 174 1.58 19.13 -4.16
C ILE A 174 2.39 17.97 -3.58
N SER A 175 2.11 17.62 -2.34
CA SER A 175 2.54 16.39 -1.69
C SER A 175 1.36 15.44 -1.55
N VAL A 176 1.55 14.17 -1.93
CA VAL A 176 0.53 13.13 -1.86
C VAL A 176 1.07 11.94 -1.09
N THR A 177 0.39 11.57 -0.01
CA THR A 177 0.61 10.31 0.72
C THR A 177 -0.47 9.30 0.34
N GLY A 178 -0.16 8.01 0.29
CA GLY A 178 -1.16 6.99 0.00
C GLY A 178 -0.59 5.59 -0.09
N ILE A 179 -1.46 4.65 -0.45
CA ILE A 179 -1.07 3.25 -0.67
C ILE A 179 -0.59 3.08 -2.11
N MET A 180 0.61 2.55 -2.28
CA MET A 180 1.12 2.17 -3.59
C MET A 180 0.37 0.96 -4.13
N TYR A 181 -0.20 1.06 -5.33
CA TYR A 181 -1.10 0.09 -5.89
C TYR A 181 -0.81 -0.17 -7.36
N LEU A 182 -1.24 -1.33 -7.86
CA LEU A 182 -1.15 -1.71 -9.27
C LEU A 182 -2.54 -2.12 -9.74
N TYR A 183 -3.07 -1.44 -10.76
CA TYR A 183 -4.35 -1.77 -11.36
C TYR A 183 -4.19 -1.86 -12.88
N LYS A 184 -4.43 -3.05 -13.44
CA LYS A 184 -4.31 -3.32 -14.89
C LYS A 184 -3.01 -2.75 -15.49
N ASP A 185 -1.88 -3.10 -14.87
CA ASP A 185 -0.52 -2.69 -15.26
C ASP A 185 -0.20 -1.18 -15.10
N VAL A 186 -1.08 -0.41 -14.45
CA VAL A 186 -0.85 1.00 -14.10
C VAL A 186 -0.52 1.12 -12.63
N PHE A 187 0.64 1.69 -12.31
CA PHE A 187 1.00 2.06 -10.94
C PHE A 187 0.23 3.30 -10.51
N GLU A 188 -0.37 3.22 -9.32
CA GLU A 188 -1.20 4.26 -8.75
C GLU A 188 -0.84 4.48 -7.28
N ILE A 189 -1.04 5.69 -6.79
CA ILE A 189 -1.10 5.96 -5.35
C ILE A 189 -2.56 6.22 -4.99
N LEU A 190 -3.03 5.58 -3.93
CA LEU A 190 -4.37 5.71 -3.38
C LEU A 190 -4.32 6.53 -2.09
N PRO A 191 -4.59 7.85 -2.12
CA PRO A 191 -4.63 8.67 -0.91
C PRO A 191 -5.79 8.23 -0.02
N ARG A 192 -5.57 8.18 1.29
CA ARG A 192 -6.48 7.55 2.25
C ARG A 192 -7.61 8.48 2.67
N PHE A 193 -7.35 9.77 2.67
CA PHE A 193 -8.28 10.84 3.05
C PHE A 193 -7.77 12.19 2.53
N GLN A 194 -8.58 13.25 2.64
CA GLN A 194 -8.28 14.56 2.05
C GLN A 194 -6.92 15.14 2.47
N ASP A 195 -6.54 15.00 3.74
CA ASP A 195 -5.30 15.55 4.29
C ASP A 195 -4.02 14.84 3.80
N ASP A 196 -4.16 13.71 3.10
CA ASP A 196 -3.04 13.08 2.39
C ASP A 196 -2.63 13.88 1.13
N ILE A 197 -3.38 14.91 0.73
CA ILE A 197 -3.06 15.80 -0.41
C ILE A 197 -2.84 17.23 0.10
N LYS A 198 -1.61 17.74 -0.02
CA LYS A 198 -1.18 19.05 0.53
C LYS A 198 -0.54 19.95 -0.53
#